data_AF-A0A7S2H6I4-F1
#
_entry.id   AF-A0A7S2H6I4-F1
#
_cell.length_a   1.000
_cell.length_b   1.000
_cell.length_c   1.000
_cell.angle_alpha   90.00
_cell.angle_beta   90.00
_cell.angle_gamma   90.00
#
_symmetry.space_group_name_H-M   'P 1'
#
loop_
_entity.id
_entity.type
_entity.pdbx_description
1 polymer ?
#
loop_
_entity_poly.entity_id
_entity_poly.type
_entity_poly.pdbx_seq_one_letter_code
_entity_poly.pdbx_strand_id
1 'polypeptide(L)'
;MMYMGQTGVYTHTFLYEKKDDCMVCGGGLLTLKRPASSTLQQLLDSLGEHPSYQLKRPSISGTRGVVFVQNPKALREQHEYKLPQTLGQLVDGAEPVFDEGEELIVTDPTLPSKLRLKVILES
;
A
#
# COMPACT_ATOMS: atom_id res chain seq x y z
N MET A 1 -9.73 9.27 26.43
CA MET A 1 -9.84 8.76 27.82
C MET A 1 -10.97 9.49 28.50
N MET A 2 -12.04 8.78 28.86
CA MET A 2 -13.17 9.37 29.59
C MET A 2 -13.32 8.57 30.88
N TYR A 3 -13.23 9.27 32.00
CA TYR A 3 -13.32 8.71 33.34
C TYR A 3 -14.64 9.16 33.96
N MET A 4 -15.50 8.21 34.31
CA MET A 4 -16.55 8.42 35.31
C MET A 4 -16.44 7.29 36.34
N GLY A 5 -16.28 7.68 37.60
CA GLY A 5 -16.11 6.78 38.73
C GLY A 5 -17.43 6.24 39.28
N GLN A 6 -17.29 5.20 40.11
CA GLN A 6 -18.29 4.51 40.93
C GLN A 6 -19.06 3.36 40.25
N THR A 7 -18.39 2.22 40.02
CA THR A 7 -18.73 0.88 40.56
C THR A 7 -18.05 -0.21 39.72
N GLY A 8 -17.26 -1.08 40.36
CA GLY A 8 -16.77 -2.37 39.81
C GLY A 8 -15.92 -2.31 38.54
N VAL A 9 -14.61 -2.49 38.65
CA VAL A 9 -13.71 -2.60 37.48
C VAL A 9 -13.94 -3.93 36.77
N TYR A 10 -14.83 -3.96 35.78
CA TYR A 10 -14.82 -4.96 34.71
C TYR A 10 -14.18 -4.32 33.48
N THR A 11 -12.87 -4.50 33.32
CA THR A 11 -12.15 -4.08 32.11
C THR A 11 -12.38 -5.14 31.04
N HIS A 12 -13.53 -5.08 30.38
CA HIS A 12 -13.65 -5.71 29.07
C HIS A 12 -12.80 -4.89 28.10
N THR A 13 -11.60 -5.39 27.82
CA THR A 13 -10.70 -4.83 26.82
C THR A 13 -11.26 -5.19 25.45
N PHE A 14 -12.28 -4.47 25.00
CA PHE A 14 -12.68 -4.51 23.61
C PHE A 14 -11.61 -3.76 22.82
N LEU A 15 -10.91 -4.49 21.94
CA LEU A 15 -10.16 -3.88 20.86
C LEU A 15 -11.14 -3.00 20.09
N TYR A 16 -10.94 -1.69 20.13
CA TYR A 16 -11.69 -0.74 19.32
C TYR A 16 -11.46 -1.12 17.85
N GLU A 17 -12.52 -1.63 17.22
CA GLU A 17 -12.54 -1.93 15.80
C GLU A 17 -12.32 -0.61 15.05
N LYS A 18 -11.16 -0.50 14.40
CA LYS A 18 -10.78 0.67 13.60
C LYS A 18 -11.72 0.73 12.41
N LYS A 19 -12.60 1.73 12.35
CA LYS A 19 -13.38 2.03 11.14
C LYS A 19 -12.42 2.41 10.00
N ASP A 20 -12.59 1.75 8.85
CA ASP A 20 -11.79 1.94 7.63
C ASP A 20 -11.91 3.34 6.99
N ASP A 21 -12.91 4.14 7.38
CA ASP A 21 -13.18 5.48 6.82
C ASP A 21 -12.85 6.58 7.84
N CYS A 22 -11.57 6.70 8.22
CA CYS A 22 -11.10 7.76 9.12
C CYS A 22 -10.07 8.63 8.41
N MET A 23 -10.42 9.86 8.10
CA MET A 23 -9.58 10.82 7.35
C MET A 23 -8.26 11.22 8.05
N VAL A 24 -8.05 10.80 9.30
CA VAL A 24 -6.81 11.04 10.09
C VAL A 24 -6.12 9.73 10.48
N CYS A 25 -6.85 8.62 10.57
CA CYS A 25 -6.39 7.36 11.15
C CYS A 25 -6.60 6.10 10.28
N GLY A 26 -7.32 6.25 9.17
CA GLY A 26 -7.60 5.26 8.15
C GLY A 26 -6.88 5.64 6.87
N GLY A 27 -5.55 5.47 6.85
CA GLY A 27 -4.80 5.45 5.59
C GLY A 27 -5.47 4.42 4.70
N GLY A 28 -6.21 4.91 3.70
CA GLY A 28 -7.19 4.14 2.95
C GLY A 28 -6.54 2.87 2.39
N LEU A 29 -7.23 1.74 2.54
CA LEU A 29 -6.82 0.50 1.90
C LEU A 29 -7.38 0.49 0.47
N LEU A 30 -6.52 0.78 -0.49
CA LEU A 30 -6.84 0.61 -1.90
C LEU A 30 -6.61 -0.85 -2.27
N THR A 31 -7.66 -1.57 -2.66
CA THR A 31 -7.51 -2.94 -3.19
C THR A 31 -7.58 -2.89 -4.71
N LEU A 32 -6.49 -3.27 -5.38
CA LEU A 32 -6.42 -3.36 -6.84
C LEU A 32 -6.34 -4.82 -7.26
N LYS A 33 -7.24 -5.20 -8.16
CA LYS A 33 -7.20 -6.50 -8.84
C LYS A 33 -6.55 -6.32 -10.20
N ARG A 34 -5.51 -7.11 -10.49
CA ARG A 34 -4.78 -7.03 -11.76
C ARG A 34 -4.30 -8.42 -12.18
N PRO A 35 -4.19 -8.69 -13.48
CA PRO A 35 -3.65 -9.95 -13.94
C PRO A 35 -2.15 -10.04 -13.64
N ALA A 36 -1.65 -11.26 -13.42
CA ALA A 36 -0.23 -11.52 -13.18
C ALA A 36 0.67 -11.08 -14.35
N SER A 37 0.11 -10.92 -15.55
CA SER A 37 0.78 -10.38 -16.75
C SER A 37 0.93 -8.87 -16.77
N SER A 38 0.22 -8.14 -15.90
CA SER A 38 0.34 -6.69 -15.81
C SER A 38 1.71 -6.29 -15.27
N THR A 39 2.23 -5.15 -15.73
CA THR A 39 3.55 -4.66 -15.30
C THR A 39 3.45 -3.73 -14.11
N LEU A 40 4.57 -3.56 -13.41
CA LEU A 40 4.69 -2.57 -12.33
C LEU A 40 4.42 -1.14 -12.84
N GLN A 41 4.80 -0.82 -14.08
CA GLN A 41 4.43 0.45 -14.72
C GLN A 41 2.92 0.64 -14.79
N GLN A 42 2.17 -0.34 -15.31
CA GLN A 42 0.71 -0.24 -15.40
C GLN A 42 0.04 -0.08 -14.03
N LEU A 43 0.60 -0.71 -12.99
CA LEU A 43 0.16 -0.52 -11.62
C LEU A 43 0.35 0.96 -11.20
N LEU A 44 1.52 1.53 -11.44
CA LEU A 44 1.83 2.94 -11.12
C LEU A 44 0.96 3.92 -11.93
N ASP A 45 0.74 3.67 -13.22
CA ASP A 45 -0.14 4.48 -14.06
C ASP A 45 -1.58 4.45 -13.52
N SER A 46 -2.08 3.27 -13.15
CA SER A 46 -3.43 3.14 -12.58
C SER A 46 -3.61 3.85 -11.23
N LEU A 47 -2.53 3.94 -10.44
CA LEU A 47 -2.51 4.72 -9.20
C LEU A 47 -2.59 6.23 -9.48
N GLY A 48 -2.02 6.69 -10.59
CA GLY A 48 -2.13 8.08 -11.04
C GLY A 48 -3.50 8.43 -11.62
N GLU A 49 -4.13 7.50 -12.34
CA GLU A 49 -5.47 7.68 -12.91
C GLU A 49 -6.59 7.60 -11.87
N HIS A 50 -6.35 7.01 -10.69
CA HIS A 50 -7.39 6.83 -9.69
C HIS A 50 -7.89 8.19 -9.15
N PRO A 51 -9.19 8.53 -9.31
CA PRO A 51 -9.72 9.87 -9.05
C PRO A 51 -9.65 10.28 -7.58
N SER A 52 -9.55 9.31 -6.67
CA SER A 52 -9.51 9.52 -5.22
C SER A 52 -8.21 10.14 -4.72
N TYR A 53 -7.09 10.00 -5.45
CA TYR A 53 -5.77 10.40 -4.92
C TYR A 53 -4.87 11.16 -5.91
N GLN A 54 -5.17 11.16 -7.22
CA GLN A 54 -4.43 11.91 -8.26
C GLN A 54 -2.91 11.91 -8.02
N LEU A 55 -2.37 10.71 -7.84
CA LEU A 55 -0.97 10.53 -7.45
C LEU A 55 -0.07 10.95 -8.60
N LYS A 56 0.85 11.90 -8.35
CA LYS A 56 1.75 12.39 -9.40
C LYS A 56 2.96 11.51 -9.57
N ARG A 57 3.53 11.03 -8.46
CA ARG A 57 4.79 10.28 -8.39
C ARG A 57 4.74 9.26 -7.24
N PRO A 58 3.86 8.24 -7.31
CA PRO A 58 3.72 7.29 -6.23
C PRO A 58 4.99 6.44 -6.08
N SER A 59 5.38 6.20 -4.82
CA SER A 59 6.42 5.25 -4.43
C SER A 59 5.77 4.12 -3.64
N ILE A 60 6.18 2.89 -3.90
CA ILE A 60 5.58 1.66 -3.36
C ILE A 60 6.63 0.90 -2.55
N SER A 61 6.32 0.59 -1.31
CA SER A 61 7.16 -0.20 -0.40
C SER A 61 6.34 -1.33 0.20
N GLY A 62 6.86 -2.55 0.18
CA GLY A 62 6.27 -3.70 0.86
C GLY A 62 6.94 -3.98 2.21
N THR A 63 6.54 -5.07 2.85
CA THR A 63 7.11 -5.55 4.12
C THR A 63 8.52 -6.09 3.93
N ARG A 64 8.79 -6.73 2.79
CA ARG A 64 10.11 -7.30 2.47
C ARG A 64 11.11 -6.26 1.98
N GLY A 65 10.64 -5.14 1.44
CA GLY A 65 11.51 -4.09 0.95
C GLY A 65 10.80 -3.10 0.03
N VAL A 66 11.59 -2.20 -0.55
CA VAL A 66 11.08 -1.20 -1.48
C VAL A 66 10.78 -1.87 -2.81
N VAL A 67 9.53 -1.75 -3.28
CA VAL A 67 9.15 -2.24 -4.61
C VAL A 67 9.69 -1.26 -5.64
N PHE A 68 9.30 0.00 -5.49
CA PHE A 68 9.72 1.08 -6.37
C PHE A 68 9.69 2.42 -5.64
N VAL A 69 10.68 3.28 -5.90
CA VAL A 69 10.74 4.61 -5.32
C VAL A 69 11.08 5.64 -6.39
N GLN A 70 10.38 6.76 -6.36
CA GLN A 70 10.60 7.85 -7.31
C GLN A 70 11.81 8.72 -6.95
N ASN A 71 12.08 8.89 -5.66
CA ASN A 71 13.16 9.75 -5.17
C ASN A 71 13.71 9.22 -3.84
N PRO A 72 15.03 9.26 -3.59
CA PRO A 72 16.11 9.88 -4.38
C PRO A 72 16.53 9.11 -5.65
N LYS A 73 17.10 9.83 -6.63
CA LYS A 73 17.48 9.31 -7.97
C LYS A 73 18.33 8.04 -7.94
N ALA A 74 19.27 7.93 -6.99
CA ALA A 74 20.13 6.76 -6.85
C ALA A 74 19.33 5.47 -6.57
N LEU A 75 18.28 5.54 -5.73
CA LEU A 75 17.40 4.39 -5.49
C LEU A 75 16.48 4.16 -6.69
N ARG A 76 15.99 5.22 -7.34
CA ARG A 76 15.16 5.06 -8.54
C ARG A 76 15.89 4.24 -9.61
N GLU A 77 17.13 4.58 -9.92
CA GLU A 77 17.96 3.86 -10.92
C GLU A 77 18.13 2.38 -10.53
N GLN A 78 18.27 2.10 -9.23
CA GLN A 78 18.32 0.73 -8.72
C GLN A 78 16.99 -0.01 -8.80
N HIS A 79 15.84 0.66 -8.80
CA HIS A 79 14.52 0.01 -8.88
C HIS A 79 13.90 0.08 -10.28
N GLU A 80 14.53 0.78 -11.22
CA GLU A 80 14.04 0.99 -12.58
C GLU A 80 13.95 -0.32 -13.39
N TYR A 81 14.83 -1.29 -13.09
CA TYR A 81 14.79 -2.62 -13.70
C TYR A 81 13.54 -3.43 -13.35
N LYS A 82 12.79 -3.04 -12.29
CA LYS A 82 11.54 -3.69 -11.87
C LYS A 82 10.30 -3.13 -12.57
N LEU A 83 10.40 -1.94 -13.19
CA LEU A 83 9.30 -1.32 -13.92
C LEU A 83 8.70 -2.17 -15.05
N PRO A 84 9.51 -2.79 -15.94
CA PRO A 84 8.99 -3.65 -16.99
C PRO A 84 8.65 -5.07 -16.50
N GLN A 85 8.95 -5.42 -15.25
CA GLN A 85 8.62 -6.74 -14.71
C GLN A 85 7.12 -6.85 -14.46
N THR A 86 6.61 -8.08 -14.61
CA THR A 86 5.20 -8.35 -14.35
C THR A 86 4.95 -8.52 -12.86
N LEU A 87 3.72 -8.24 -12.41
CA LEU A 87 3.34 -8.44 -11.01
C LEU A 87 3.51 -9.90 -10.59
N GLY A 88 3.24 -10.86 -11.49
CA GLY A 88 3.51 -12.27 -11.24
C GLY A 88 5.00 -12.56 -10.98
N GLN A 89 5.93 -11.90 -11.69
CA GLN A 89 7.36 -12.04 -11.41
C GLN A 89 7.77 -11.38 -10.10
N LEU A 90 7.09 -10.31 -9.69
CA LEU A 90 7.39 -9.63 -8.43
C LEU A 90 6.82 -10.37 -7.21
N VAL A 91 5.79 -11.21 -7.41
CA VAL A 91 5.15 -12.03 -6.36
C VAL A 91 5.69 -13.45 -6.31
N ASP A 92 5.77 -14.15 -7.46
CA ASP A 92 6.14 -15.56 -7.57
C ASP A 92 7.53 -15.79 -8.23
N GLY A 93 8.27 -14.71 -8.52
CA GLY A 93 9.58 -14.82 -9.13
C GLY A 93 10.68 -15.37 -8.22
N ALA A 94 11.89 -15.52 -8.77
CA ALA A 94 13.05 -16.05 -8.06
C ALA A 94 13.46 -15.22 -6.83
N GLU A 95 13.14 -13.91 -6.84
CA GLU A 95 13.26 -13.02 -5.68
C GLU A 95 11.93 -12.28 -5.47
N PRO A 96 11.02 -12.82 -4.65
CA PRO A 96 9.70 -12.23 -4.45
C PRO A 96 9.83 -10.93 -3.64
N VAL A 97 9.35 -9.84 -4.21
CA VAL A 97 9.43 -8.49 -3.64
C VAL A 97 8.27 -8.23 -2.67
N PHE A 98 7.12 -8.83 -2.92
CA PHE A 98 5.93 -8.76 -2.06
C PHE A 98 5.05 -10.00 -2.25
N ASP A 99 4.19 -10.31 -1.29
CA ASP A 99 3.23 -11.41 -1.39
C ASP A 99 1.90 -10.96 -2.04
N GLU A 100 1.18 -11.90 -2.67
CA GLU A 100 -0.17 -11.63 -3.13
C GLU A 100 -1.08 -11.26 -1.94
N GLY A 101 -1.83 -10.17 -2.09
CA GLY A 101 -2.72 -9.70 -1.03
C GLY A 101 -1.98 -9.11 0.17
N GLU A 102 -0.69 -8.82 0.06
CA GLU A 102 0.04 -8.07 1.09
C GLU A 102 -0.39 -6.59 1.12
N GLU A 103 -0.35 -5.97 2.30
CA GLU A 103 -0.51 -4.53 2.45
C GLU A 103 0.79 -3.80 2.07
N LEU A 104 0.85 -3.30 0.85
CA LEU A 104 1.90 -2.40 0.38
C LEU A 104 1.63 -0.98 0.87
N ILE A 105 2.69 -0.23 1.12
CA ILE A 105 2.62 1.18 1.49
C ILE A 105 2.93 2.02 0.26
N VAL A 106 1.96 2.86 -0.12
CA VAL A 106 2.10 3.85 -1.19
C VAL A 106 2.28 5.23 -0.57
N THR A 107 3.32 5.93 -0.99
CA THR A 107 3.64 7.29 -0.56
C THR A 107 3.82 8.20 -1.75
N ASP A 108 3.28 9.41 -1.69
CA ASP A 108 3.40 10.43 -2.75
C ASP A 108 3.54 11.81 -2.11
N PRO A 109 4.28 12.75 -2.72
CA PRO A 109 4.30 14.15 -2.29
C PRO A 109 2.91 14.83 -2.22
N THR A 110 1.93 14.39 -3.01
CA THR A 110 0.56 14.91 -2.99
C THR A 110 -0.30 14.30 -1.89
N LEU A 111 0.13 13.18 -1.30
CA LEU A 111 -0.58 12.51 -0.23
C LEU A 111 -0.18 13.07 1.15
N PRO A 112 -1.12 13.57 1.96
CA PRO A 112 -0.83 14.01 3.33
C PRO A 112 -0.50 12.84 4.27
N SER A 113 -0.88 11.62 3.91
CA SER A 113 -0.69 10.40 4.71
C SER A 113 -0.37 9.19 3.83
N LYS A 114 0.26 8.18 4.41
CA LYS A 114 0.58 6.91 3.71
C LYS A 114 -0.72 6.19 3.31
N LEU A 115 -0.80 5.77 2.05
CA LEU A 115 -1.88 4.94 1.51
C LEU A 115 -1.47 3.46 1.65
N ARG A 116 -2.42 2.57 1.92
CA ARG A 116 -2.17 1.13 1.89
C ARG A 116 -2.75 0.57 0.60
N LEU A 117 -1.98 -0.23 -0.13
CA LEU A 117 -2.35 -0.84 -1.39
C LEU A 117 -2.31 -2.35 -1.22
N LYS A 118 -3.40 -3.03 -1.51
CA LYS A 118 -3.48 -4.48 -1.59
C LYS A 118 -3.60 -4.88 -3.05
N VAL A 119 -2.65 -5.68 -3.54
CA VAL A 119 -2.67 -6.18 -4.92
C VAL A 119 -3.16 -7.62 -4.91
N ILE A 120 -4.23 -7.90 -5.65
CA ILE A 120 -4.80 -9.24 -5.82
C ILE A 120 -4.55 -9.66 -7.27
N LEU A 121 -3.95 -10.82 -7.47
CA LEU A 121 -3.66 -11.35 -8.80
C LEU A 121 -4.89 -12.11 -9.30
N GLU A 122 -5.52 -11.61 -10.35
CA GLU A 122 -6.56 -12.37 -11.04
C GLU A 122 -5.88 -13.32 -12.04
N SER A 123 -6.15 -14.62 -11.87
CA SER A 123 -5.62 -15.70 -12.71
C SER A 123 -6.24 -15.73 -14.10
#